data_AF-A0A812J4I6-F1
#
_entry.id   AF-A0A812J4I6-F1
#
_cell.length_a   1.000
_cell.length_b   1.000
_cell.length_c   1.000
_cell.angle_alpha   90.00
_cell.angle_beta   90.00
_cell.angle_gamma   90.00
#
_symmetry.space_group_name_H-M   'P 1'
#
loop_
_entity.id
_entity.type
_entity.pdbx_description
1 polymer ?
#
loop_
_entity_poly.entity_id
_entity_poly.type
_entity_poly.pdbx_seq_one_letter_code
_entity_poly.pdbx_strand_id
1 'polypeptide(L)'
;MIQTTFSDKADGNADADSKQSAAERGRRTSVVVGEFIKGSEMSSQKSLSLTARARAQRCLAWLADSPGLANFMAGVIVVDAICTWVDIDARAADAPPADGALLFLDLSLALYTAELVIVLCGRGALKMLTDWIVLLDIIVILCGYFEIVLNALGPTDWVDRLHVMRALRLARIFRLLRLFRRIRALRELQKLVTMMATCFRTLAWSFLLCFVIMTIWAMLLVEVVHPIIEGMPDTFVSCAFCRESTGSVMSANLLLFKTVIAGDGWGDVAVPIIEHSPWTALIFVGSLLTLVFGVLNIIIAVVVDTFAEARLKDVENLAEEMEHDLEMNREELQELFQRIDKDGSGQLSLEELITGARRDPVLQSRLR
;
A
#
# COMPACT_ATOMS: atom_id res chain seq x y z
N MET A 1 27.80 56.30 79.89
CA MET A 1 28.99 56.29 80.77
C MET A 1 30.21 56.52 79.88
N ILE A 2 30.91 57.65 80.07
CA ILE A 2 32.29 57.93 79.62
C ILE A 2 32.53 58.12 78.09
N GLN A 3 33.44 59.06 77.78
CA GLN A 3 33.88 59.53 76.45
C GLN A 3 35.22 58.89 76.02
N THR A 4 35.84 59.48 74.97
CA THR A 4 37.24 59.42 74.48
C THR A 4 37.51 58.38 73.38
N THR A 5 38.10 58.62 72.18
CA THR A 5 38.84 59.70 71.43
C THR A 5 40.33 59.37 71.15
N PHE A 6 40.83 59.81 69.98
CA PHE A 6 42.18 59.62 69.40
C PHE A 6 42.50 58.18 68.92
N SER A 7 43.27 57.89 67.86
CA SER A 7 43.81 58.63 66.68
C SER A 7 44.20 57.56 65.59
N ASP A 8 44.82 57.77 64.42
CA ASP A 8 45.47 58.92 63.75
C ASP A 8 45.49 58.74 62.20
N LYS A 9 45.94 59.77 61.45
CA LYS A 9 46.62 59.79 60.11
C LYS A 9 46.23 58.81 58.97
N ALA A 10 45.78 59.32 57.81
CA ALA A 10 46.58 59.74 56.62
C ALA A 10 47.05 58.56 55.74
N ASP A 11 47.15 58.61 54.40
CA ASP A 11 46.91 59.64 53.38
C ASP A 11 46.70 58.93 52.02
N GLY A 12 46.12 59.62 51.01
CA GLY A 12 46.51 59.37 49.61
C GLY A 12 45.45 58.92 48.58
N ASN A 13 45.41 59.70 47.50
CA ASN A 13 45.12 59.29 46.11
C ASN A 13 43.66 59.01 45.68
N ALA A 14 42.82 60.05 45.68
CA ALA A 14 41.52 60.06 45.03
C ALA A 14 41.50 60.94 43.75
N ASP A 15 42.07 60.45 42.63
CA ASP A 15 41.93 61.12 41.32
C ASP A 15 42.10 60.23 40.06
N ALA A 16 42.17 58.90 40.21
CA ALA A 16 42.36 57.96 39.09
C ALA A 16 41.05 57.33 38.53
N ASP A 17 40.05 57.09 39.38
CA ASP A 17 38.89 56.24 39.04
C ASP A 17 37.86 56.89 38.09
N SER A 18 37.85 58.22 37.97
CA SER A 18 36.83 58.93 37.17
C SER A 18 36.98 58.73 35.66
N LYS A 19 38.19 58.42 35.16
CA LYS A 19 38.47 58.28 33.71
C LYS A 19 38.44 56.84 33.20
N GLN A 20 38.73 55.83 34.02
CA GLN A 20 38.60 54.42 33.60
C GLN A 20 37.13 53.98 33.48
N SER A 21 36.28 54.39 34.43
CA SER A 21 34.86 54.02 34.47
C SER A 21 34.08 54.42 33.19
N ALA A 22 34.39 55.58 32.61
CA ALA A 22 33.74 56.04 31.38
C ALA A 22 34.16 55.23 30.13
N ALA A 23 35.44 54.88 30.02
CA ALA A 23 35.98 54.13 28.88
C ALA A 23 35.51 52.66 28.87
N GLU A 24 35.45 52.01 30.04
CA GLU A 24 34.93 50.65 30.15
C GLU A 24 33.42 50.56 29.90
N ARG A 25 32.63 51.57 30.34
CA ARG A 25 31.18 51.61 30.08
C ARG A 25 30.88 51.61 28.58
N GLY A 26 31.54 52.47 27.81
CA GLY A 26 31.38 52.55 26.36
C GLY A 26 31.78 51.25 25.63
N ARG A 27 32.86 50.60 26.09
CA ARG A 27 33.32 49.33 25.50
C ARG A 27 32.38 48.17 25.81
N ARG A 28 31.81 48.11 27.03
CA ARG A 28 30.78 47.11 27.38
C ARG A 28 29.48 47.31 26.60
N THR A 29 28.97 48.54 26.44
CA THR A 29 27.76 48.77 25.63
C THR A 29 27.98 48.42 24.16
N SER A 30 29.13 48.72 23.56
CA SER A 30 29.40 48.34 22.16
C SER A 30 29.41 46.82 21.94
N VAL A 31 29.94 46.04 22.90
CA VAL A 31 29.94 44.56 22.82
C VAL A 31 28.53 44.00 22.97
N VAL A 32 27.78 44.46 23.99
CA VAL A 32 26.40 44.01 24.22
C VAL A 32 25.49 44.34 23.03
N VAL A 33 25.60 45.54 22.45
CA VAL A 33 24.84 45.91 21.24
C VAL A 33 25.24 45.06 20.03
N GLY A 34 26.53 44.75 19.87
CA GLY A 34 27.02 43.84 18.83
C GLY A 34 26.46 42.42 18.96
N GLU A 35 26.42 41.86 20.17
CA GLU A 35 25.81 40.55 20.44
C GLU A 35 24.29 40.57 20.23
N PHE A 36 23.61 41.65 20.62
CA PHE A 36 22.15 41.80 20.41
C PHE A 36 21.78 41.89 18.92
N ILE A 37 22.56 42.64 18.14
CA ILE A 37 22.40 42.72 16.67
C ILE A 37 22.66 41.35 16.05
N LYS A 38 23.75 40.68 16.41
CA LYS A 38 24.10 39.35 15.88
C LYS A 38 23.07 38.27 16.26
N GLY A 39 22.50 38.35 17.46
CA GLY A 39 21.37 37.53 17.90
C GLY A 39 20.07 37.83 17.14
N SER A 40 19.79 39.11 16.87
CA SER A 40 18.66 39.56 16.06
C SER A 40 18.78 39.10 14.60
N GLU A 41 19.96 39.26 13.98
CA GLU A 41 20.25 38.79 12.62
C GLU A 41 20.15 37.27 12.51
N MET A 42 20.69 36.52 13.48
CA MET A 42 20.61 35.06 13.50
C MET A 42 19.18 34.55 13.78
N SER A 43 18.40 35.28 14.58
CA SER A 43 16.95 35.05 14.78
C SER A 43 16.17 35.31 13.49
N SER A 44 16.46 36.43 12.82
CA SER A 44 15.85 36.84 11.55
C SER A 44 16.20 35.87 10.41
N GLN A 45 17.46 35.42 10.29
CA GLN A 45 17.83 34.36 9.34
C GLN A 45 17.15 33.02 9.66
N LYS A 46 16.98 32.65 10.94
CA LYS A 46 16.22 31.45 11.31
C LYS A 46 14.74 31.59 10.94
N SER A 47 14.08 32.71 11.21
CA SER A 47 12.67 32.91 10.83
C SER A 47 12.47 33.04 9.31
N LEU A 48 13.41 33.67 8.60
CA LEU A 48 13.41 33.76 7.14
C LEU A 48 13.65 32.39 6.48
N SER A 49 14.56 31.56 7.01
CA SER A 49 14.80 30.21 6.51
C SER A 49 13.67 29.23 6.85
N LEU A 50 13.01 29.38 8.01
CA LEU A 50 11.79 28.66 8.36
C LEU A 50 10.63 29.02 7.43
N THR A 51 10.43 30.30 7.14
CA THR A 51 9.37 30.76 6.20
C THR A 51 9.69 30.40 4.75
N ALA A 52 10.95 30.42 4.32
CA ALA A 52 11.38 29.93 3.01
C ALA A 52 11.16 28.41 2.87
N ARG A 53 11.55 27.61 3.87
CA ARG A 53 11.26 26.15 3.91
C ARG A 53 9.76 25.87 3.89
N ALA A 54 8.97 26.59 4.69
CA ALA A 54 7.51 26.45 4.70
C ALA A 54 6.82 26.92 3.41
N ARG A 55 7.45 27.81 2.62
CA ARG A 55 7.00 28.16 1.26
C ARG A 55 7.38 27.09 0.24
N ALA A 56 8.64 26.62 0.27
CA ALA A 56 9.12 25.54 -0.61
C ALA A 56 8.32 24.25 -0.39
N GLN A 57 8.08 23.85 0.86
CA GLN A 57 7.27 22.68 1.20
C GLN A 57 5.82 22.79 0.69
N ARG A 58 5.19 23.97 0.81
CA ARG A 58 3.85 24.21 0.23
C ARG A 58 3.84 24.16 -1.29
N CYS A 59 4.89 24.67 -1.94
CA CYS A 59 5.04 24.60 -3.39
C CYS A 59 5.26 23.16 -3.88
N LEU A 60 6.08 22.36 -3.17
CA LEU A 60 6.30 20.94 -3.44
C LEU A 60 5.04 20.10 -3.19
N ALA A 61 4.28 20.39 -2.13
CA ALA A 61 2.99 19.74 -1.89
C ALA A 61 1.99 20.06 -3.02
N TRP A 62 1.88 21.33 -3.43
CA TRP A 62 1.04 21.73 -4.56
C TRP A 62 1.47 21.07 -5.89
N LEU A 63 2.77 20.92 -6.13
CA LEU A 63 3.30 20.22 -7.29
C LEU A 63 3.00 18.71 -7.26
N ALA A 64 3.17 18.07 -6.10
CA ALA A 64 2.83 16.66 -5.87
C ALA A 64 1.33 16.35 -6.07
N ASP A 65 0.47 17.32 -5.73
CA ASP A 65 -0.98 17.22 -5.87
C ASP A 65 -1.47 17.60 -7.29
N SER A 66 -0.57 18.06 -8.16
CA SER A 66 -0.95 18.54 -9.49
C SER A 66 -1.43 17.39 -10.42
N PRO A 67 -2.62 17.53 -11.05
CA PRO A 67 -3.14 16.48 -11.93
C PRO A 67 -2.31 16.31 -13.21
N GLY A 68 -1.59 17.36 -13.65
CA GLY A 68 -0.68 17.29 -14.79
C GLY A 68 0.50 16.36 -14.54
N LEU A 69 1.17 16.46 -13.38
CA LEU A 69 2.25 15.56 -12.99
C LEU A 69 1.75 14.11 -12.87
N ALA A 70 0.60 13.90 -12.25
CA ALA A 70 0.02 12.56 -12.10
C ALA A 70 -0.28 11.90 -13.47
N ASN A 71 -0.83 12.65 -14.43
CA ASN A 71 -1.11 12.15 -15.78
C ASN A 71 0.18 11.89 -16.58
N PHE A 72 1.18 12.78 -16.47
CA PHE A 72 2.49 12.57 -17.08
C PHE A 72 3.16 11.29 -16.57
N MET A 73 3.22 11.12 -15.24
CA MET A 73 3.81 9.94 -14.62
C MET A 73 3.05 8.65 -14.94
N ALA A 74 1.71 8.70 -15.10
CA ALA A 74 0.94 7.57 -15.61
C ALA A 74 1.35 7.21 -17.05
N GLY A 75 1.58 8.18 -17.93
CA GLY A 75 2.13 7.95 -19.28
C GLY A 75 3.52 7.31 -19.24
N VAL A 76 4.41 7.78 -18.37
CA VAL A 76 5.74 7.19 -18.17
C VAL A 76 5.64 5.73 -17.73
N ILE A 77 4.72 5.38 -16.82
CA ILE A 77 4.48 3.98 -16.39
C ILE A 77 4.00 3.09 -17.55
N VAL A 78 3.14 3.59 -18.44
CA VAL A 78 2.68 2.82 -19.60
C VAL A 78 3.83 2.53 -20.57
N VAL A 79 4.70 3.52 -20.84
CA VAL A 79 5.87 3.31 -21.71
C VAL A 79 6.92 2.41 -21.03
N ASP A 80 7.17 2.57 -19.72
CA ASP A 80 8.05 1.71 -18.92
C ASP A 80 7.62 0.24 -18.98
N ALA A 81 6.31 -0.01 -18.93
CA ALA A 81 5.74 -1.34 -19.07
C ALA A 81 5.91 -1.93 -20.49
N ILE A 82 5.72 -1.13 -21.54
CA ILE A 82 5.94 -1.57 -22.92
C ILE A 82 7.43 -1.89 -23.14
N CYS A 83 8.34 -1.03 -22.67
CA CYS A 83 9.78 -1.30 -22.70
C CYS A 83 10.16 -2.56 -21.90
N THR A 84 9.54 -2.77 -20.73
CA THR A 84 9.75 -3.97 -19.91
C THR A 84 9.26 -5.24 -20.62
N TRP A 85 8.10 -5.19 -21.29
CA TRP A 85 7.58 -6.31 -22.08
C TRP A 85 8.52 -6.65 -23.25
N VAL A 86 8.93 -5.66 -24.04
CA VAL A 86 9.86 -5.88 -25.16
C VAL A 86 11.21 -6.44 -24.69
N ASP A 87 11.71 -5.99 -23.52
CA ASP A 87 12.93 -6.51 -22.88
C ASP A 87 12.78 -7.96 -22.36
N ILE A 88 11.57 -8.38 -21.98
CA ILE A 88 11.27 -9.77 -21.62
C ILE A 88 11.22 -10.66 -22.87
N ASP A 89 10.47 -10.26 -23.90
CA ASP A 89 10.31 -11.04 -25.13
C ASP A 89 11.61 -11.17 -25.91
N ALA A 90 12.41 -10.09 -26.02
CA ALA A 90 13.72 -10.14 -26.66
C ALA A 90 14.64 -11.18 -26.00
N ARG A 91 14.64 -11.27 -24.67
CA ARG A 91 15.43 -12.26 -23.92
C ARG A 91 14.88 -13.67 -24.04
N ALA A 92 13.56 -13.84 -24.14
CA ALA A 92 12.95 -15.15 -24.39
C ALA A 92 13.33 -15.71 -25.78
N ALA A 93 13.68 -14.83 -26.72
CA ALA A 93 14.15 -15.15 -28.07
C ALA A 93 15.69 -15.10 -28.23
N ASP A 94 16.46 -14.99 -27.13
CA ASP A 94 17.93 -14.80 -27.12
C ASP A 94 18.42 -13.61 -28.01
N ALA A 95 17.55 -12.64 -28.27
CA ALA A 95 17.88 -11.43 -29.01
C ALA A 95 18.54 -10.38 -28.10
N PRO A 96 19.45 -9.53 -28.62
CA PRO A 96 20.01 -8.42 -27.85
C PRO A 96 18.91 -7.45 -27.43
N PRO A 97 18.92 -6.94 -26.18
CA PRO A 97 17.94 -5.96 -25.73
C PRO A 97 18.08 -4.66 -26.52
N ALA A 98 16.97 -4.00 -26.83
CA ALA A 98 17.01 -2.72 -27.52
C ALA A 98 17.59 -1.63 -26.61
N ASP A 99 18.74 -1.06 -26.97
CA ASP A 99 19.45 -0.04 -26.17
C ASP A 99 18.54 1.13 -25.76
N GLY A 100 17.66 1.58 -26.68
CA GLY A 100 16.69 2.65 -26.42
C GLY A 100 15.64 2.28 -25.36
N ALA A 101 15.28 0.99 -25.23
CA ALA A 101 14.38 0.53 -24.17
C ALA A 101 15.09 0.50 -22.82
N LEU A 102 16.35 0.03 -22.77
CA LEU A 102 17.15 0.06 -21.53
C LEU A 102 17.36 1.49 -21.02
N LEU A 103 17.73 2.42 -21.90
CA LEU A 103 17.87 3.84 -21.56
C LEU A 103 16.56 4.45 -21.03
N PHE A 104 15.41 4.04 -21.58
CA PHE A 104 14.11 4.49 -21.07
C PHE A 104 13.80 3.92 -19.67
N LEU A 105 14.15 2.66 -19.39
CA LEU A 105 13.93 1.99 -18.10
C LEU A 105 14.78 2.57 -16.96
N ASP A 106 15.96 3.11 -17.27
CA ASP A 106 16.80 3.85 -16.32
C ASP A 106 16.31 5.30 -16.13
N LEU A 107 15.87 5.96 -17.21
CA LEU A 107 15.24 7.28 -17.15
C LEU A 107 13.94 7.25 -16.33
N SER A 108 13.10 6.22 -16.50
CA SER A 108 11.87 6.06 -15.73
C SER A 108 12.16 5.91 -14.24
N LEU A 109 13.20 5.14 -13.85
CA LEU A 109 13.64 5.01 -12.46
C LEU A 109 14.08 6.35 -11.86
N ALA A 110 14.80 7.17 -12.63
CA ALA A 110 15.17 8.52 -12.20
C ALA A 110 13.92 9.41 -12.01
N LEU A 111 12.95 9.36 -12.92
CA LEU A 111 11.68 10.08 -12.81
C LEU A 111 10.84 9.63 -11.61
N TYR A 112 10.74 8.32 -11.34
CA TYR A 112 10.05 7.79 -10.16
C TYR A 112 10.71 8.24 -8.86
N THR A 113 12.04 8.33 -8.84
CA THR A 113 12.79 8.78 -7.66
C THR A 113 12.63 10.29 -7.44
N ALA A 114 12.65 11.09 -8.51
CA ALA A 114 12.34 12.51 -8.44
C ALA A 114 10.91 12.76 -7.93
N GLU A 115 9.91 12.02 -8.43
CA GLU A 115 8.53 12.09 -7.94
C GLU A 115 8.44 11.72 -6.45
N LEU A 116 9.08 10.63 -6.02
CA LEU A 116 9.11 10.20 -4.63
C LEU A 116 9.70 11.29 -3.71
N VAL A 117 10.80 11.94 -4.12
CA VAL A 117 11.42 13.04 -3.37
C VAL A 117 10.51 14.26 -3.28
N ILE A 118 9.81 14.63 -4.36
CA ILE A 118 8.84 15.74 -4.35
C ILE A 118 7.70 15.44 -3.37
N VAL A 119 7.13 14.24 -3.40
CA VAL A 119 6.05 13.81 -2.48
C VAL A 119 6.53 13.78 -1.04
N LEU A 120 7.72 13.21 -0.78
CA LEU A 120 8.32 13.09 0.55
C LEU A 120 8.57 14.47 1.18
N CYS A 121 9.14 15.40 0.42
CA CYS A 121 9.40 16.76 0.88
C CYS A 121 8.13 17.60 1.03
N GLY A 122 7.08 17.36 0.24
CA GLY A 122 5.81 18.06 0.33
C GLY A 122 4.96 17.60 1.53
N ARG A 123 4.66 16.29 1.59
CA ARG A 123 3.69 15.69 2.53
C ARG A 123 4.29 15.17 3.85
N GLY A 124 5.60 14.95 3.89
CA GLY A 124 6.33 14.46 5.08
C GLY A 124 6.35 12.94 5.23
N ALA A 125 7.49 12.41 5.67
CA ALA A 125 7.80 10.97 5.65
C ALA A 125 6.87 10.10 6.51
N LEU A 126 6.55 10.53 7.74
CA LEU A 126 5.90 9.66 8.73
C LEU A 126 4.46 9.27 8.38
N LYS A 127 3.67 10.17 7.78
CA LYS A 127 2.32 9.85 7.29
C LYS A 127 2.34 9.01 6.01
N MET A 128 3.45 8.99 5.29
CA MET A 128 3.58 8.33 4.00
C MET A 128 3.90 6.84 4.14
N LEU A 129 4.68 6.46 5.17
CA LEU A 129 5.03 5.07 5.46
C LEU A 129 3.85 4.21 5.96
N THR A 130 2.71 4.83 6.29
CA THR A 130 1.48 4.13 6.68
C THR A 130 0.69 3.60 5.48
N ASP A 131 0.93 4.11 4.26
CA ASP A 131 0.28 3.65 3.04
C ASP A 131 1.08 2.48 2.42
N TRP A 132 0.50 1.28 2.45
CA TRP A 132 1.07 0.05 1.88
C TRP A 132 1.44 0.18 0.39
N ILE A 133 0.70 0.96 -0.39
CA ILE A 133 0.98 1.16 -1.82
C ILE A 133 2.20 2.07 -2.00
N VAL A 134 2.40 3.05 -1.11
CA VAL A 134 3.62 3.87 -1.13
C VAL A 134 4.83 3.09 -0.62
N LEU A 135 4.65 2.20 0.37
CA LEU A 135 5.72 1.30 0.82
C LEU A 135 6.20 0.37 -0.32
N LEU A 136 5.26 -0.19 -1.08
CA LEU A 136 5.57 -0.99 -2.28
C LEU A 136 6.36 -0.17 -3.31
N ASP A 137 5.97 1.09 -3.55
CA ASP A 137 6.71 1.97 -4.47
C ASP A 137 8.16 2.18 -4.07
N ILE A 138 8.41 2.43 -2.78
CA ILE A 138 9.76 2.60 -2.23
C ILE A 138 10.56 1.32 -2.44
N ILE A 139 10.00 0.15 -2.10
CA ILE A 139 10.66 -1.15 -2.29
C ILE A 139 11.04 -1.37 -3.76
N VAL A 140 10.13 -1.09 -4.71
CA VAL A 140 10.39 -1.27 -6.15
C VAL A 140 11.44 -0.29 -6.68
N ILE A 141 11.52 0.95 -6.16
CA ILE A 141 12.62 1.88 -6.48
C ILE A 141 13.96 1.35 -5.93
N LEU A 142 13.97 0.86 -4.68
CA LEU A 142 15.17 0.31 -4.06
C LEU A 142 15.68 -0.93 -4.80
N CYS A 143 14.79 -1.85 -5.22
CA CYS A 143 15.15 -2.99 -6.06
C CYS A 143 15.79 -2.57 -7.40
N GLY A 144 15.28 -1.51 -8.02
CA GLY A 144 15.86 -0.95 -9.26
C GLY A 144 17.27 -0.40 -9.05
N TYR A 145 17.49 0.38 -7.99
CA TYR A 145 18.83 0.87 -7.65
C TYR A 145 19.78 -0.26 -7.27
N PHE A 146 19.30 -1.26 -6.53
CA PHE A 146 20.09 -2.42 -6.15
C PHE A 146 20.53 -3.24 -7.39
N GLU A 147 19.67 -3.36 -8.40
CA GLU A 147 20.02 -3.98 -9.68
C GLU A 147 21.16 -3.21 -10.40
N ILE A 148 21.07 -1.88 -10.49
CA ILE A 148 22.13 -1.03 -11.08
C ILE A 148 23.45 -1.16 -10.31
N VAL A 149 23.39 -1.14 -8.98
CA VAL A 149 24.58 -1.28 -8.12
C VAL A 149 25.22 -2.66 -8.26
N LEU A 150 24.43 -3.74 -8.30
CA LEU A 150 24.95 -5.09 -8.57
C LEU A 150 25.57 -5.21 -9.96
N ASN A 151 24.99 -4.58 -10.98
CA ASN A 151 25.59 -4.55 -12.32
C ASN A 151 26.94 -3.80 -12.33
N ALA A 152 27.09 -2.73 -11.54
CA ALA A 152 28.30 -1.93 -11.46
C ALA A 152 29.44 -2.54 -10.61
N LEU A 153 29.14 -3.27 -9.53
CA LEU A 153 30.12 -3.68 -8.51
C LEU A 153 31.11 -4.80 -8.91
N GLY A 154 31.00 -5.40 -10.10
CA GLY A 154 31.93 -6.44 -10.53
C GLY A 154 31.75 -7.81 -9.83
N PRO A 155 32.58 -8.82 -10.18
CA PRO A 155 32.22 -10.21 -10.00
C PRO A 155 32.39 -10.73 -8.56
N THR A 156 31.26 -10.94 -7.89
CA THR A 156 31.09 -11.97 -6.86
C THR A 156 30.07 -12.99 -7.40
N ASP A 157 30.44 -14.27 -7.35
CA ASP A 157 29.67 -15.50 -7.61
C ASP A 157 28.54 -15.44 -8.67
N TRP A 158 28.87 -15.95 -9.85
CA TRP A 158 28.07 -15.92 -11.07
C TRP A 158 26.70 -16.63 -10.96
N VAL A 159 26.59 -17.66 -10.13
CA VAL A 159 25.36 -18.47 -9.99
C VAL A 159 24.29 -17.71 -9.22
N ASP A 160 24.64 -17.15 -8.06
CA ASP A 160 23.71 -16.35 -7.24
C ASP A 160 23.28 -15.08 -7.97
N ARG A 161 24.19 -14.45 -8.72
CA ARG A 161 23.87 -13.37 -9.66
C ARG A 161 22.74 -13.73 -10.61
N LEU A 162 22.73 -14.92 -11.22
CA LEU A 162 21.69 -15.28 -12.20
C LEU A 162 20.30 -15.36 -11.56
N HIS A 163 20.17 -15.96 -10.37
CA HIS A 163 18.89 -16.05 -9.68
C HIS A 163 18.44 -14.69 -9.12
N VAL A 164 19.32 -13.95 -8.44
CA VAL A 164 19.01 -12.64 -7.85
C VAL A 164 18.70 -11.61 -8.94
N MET A 165 19.50 -11.51 -10.00
CA MET A 165 19.22 -10.56 -11.09
C MET A 165 17.94 -10.93 -11.85
N ARG A 166 17.55 -12.21 -11.96
CA ARG A 166 16.25 -12.59 -12.54
C ARG A 166 15.09 -12.14 -11.63
N ALA A 167 15.19 -12.36 -10.32
CA ALA A 167 14.17 -11.93 -9.36
C ALA A 167 14.01 -10.40 -9.29
N LEU A 168 15.11 -9.64 -9.28
CA LEU A 168 15.09 -8.17 -9.30
C LEU A 168 14.50 -7.62 -10.61
N ARG A 169 14.77 -8.26 -11.74
CA ARG A 169 14.12 -7.91 -13.02
C ARG A 169 12.62 -8.15 -13.01
N LEU A 170 12.14 -9.23 -12.38
CA LEU A 170 10.70 -9.44 -12.17
C LEU A 170 10.08 -8.37 -11.27
N ALA A 171 10.82 -7.80 -10.32
CA ALA A 171 10.31 -6.69 -9.50
C ALA A 171 9.97 -5.42 -10.32
N ARG A 172 10.48 -5.29 -11.56
CA ARG A 172 10.07 -4.24 -12.50
C ARG A 172 8.60 -4.38 -12.91
N ILE A 173 8.05 -5.59 -12.95
CA ILE A 173 6.63 -5.83 -13.26
C ILE A 173 5.73 -5.14 -12.22
N PHE A 174 6.14 -5.10 -10.94
CA PHE A 174 5.38 -4.39 -9.90
C PHE A 174 5.33 -2.86 -10.09
N ARG A 175 6.15 -2.26 -10.99
CA ARG A 175 6.01 -0.85 -11.38
C ARG A 175 4.63 -0.56 -11.99
N LEU A 176 4.01 -1.54 -12.68
CA LEU A 176 2.65 -1.43 -13.20
C LEU A 176 1.59 -1.21 -12.12
N LEU A 177 1.81 -1.71 -10.90
CA LEU A 177 0.86 -1.52 -9.79
C LEU A 177 0.70 -0.05 -9.41
N ARG A 178 1.67 0.82 -9.73
CA ARG A 178 1.57 2.29 -9.57
C ARG A 178 0.43 2.89 -10.38
N LEU A 179 0.12 2.30 -11.54
CA LEU A 179 -0.90 2.81 -12.44
C LEU A 179 -2.28 2.82 -11.75
N PHE A 180 -2.56 1.79 -10.94
CA PHE A 180 -3.79 1.68 -10.15
C PHE A 180 -3.97 2.87 -9.19
N ARG A 181 -2.90 3.35 -8.54
CA ARG A 181 -2.97 4.54 -7.66
C ARG A 181 -3.08 5.85 -8.46
N ARG A 182 -2.42 5.94 -9.62
CA ARG A 182 -2.31 7.19 -10.39
C ARG A 182 -3.55 7.51 -11.23
N ILE A 183 -4.16 6.51 -11.86
CA ILE A 183 -5.29 6.72 -12.76
C ILE A 183 -6.60 6.77 -11.96
N ARG A 184 -7.22 7.95 -11.90
CA ARG A 184 -8.53 8.16 -11.23
C ARG A 184 -9.65 7.26 -11.75
N ALA A 185 -9.59 6.83 -13.02
CA ALA A 185 -10.53 5.90 -13.65
C ALA A 185 -10.34 4.44 -13.20
N LEU A 186 -9.18 4.07 -12.66
CA LEU A 186 -8.94 2.74 -12.08
C LEU A 186 -9.44 2.61 -10.64
N ARG A 187 -10.06 3.66 -10.05
CA ARG A 187 -10.60 3.59 -8.69
C ARG A 187 -11.69 2.53 -8.53
N GLU A 188 -12.51 2.29 -9.55
CA GLU A 188 -13.47 1.18 -9.53
C GLU A 188 -12.76 -0.18 -9.58
N LEU A 189 -11.69 -0.31 -10.37
CA LEU A 189 -10.83 -1.51 -10.37
C LEU A 189 -10.11 -1.71 -9.02
N GLN A 190 -9.68 -0.65 -8.35
CA GLN A 190 -9.12 -0.73 -6.99
C GLN A 190 -10.14 -1.22 -5.96
N LYS A 191 -11.41 -0.80 -6.06
CA LYS A 191 -12.49 -1.35 -5.23
C LYS A 191 -12.65 -2.84 -5.50
N LEU A 192 -12.75 -3.26 -6.77
CA LEU A 192 -12.85 -4.67 -7.16
C LEU A 192 -11.68 -5.51 -6.63
N VAL A 193 -10.44 -5.02 -6.74
CA VAL A 193 -9.24 -5.70 -6.20
C VAL A 193 -9.27 -5.77 -4.67
N THR A 194 -9.71 -4.71 -3.98
CA THR A 194 -9.83 -4.70 -2.51
C THR A 194 -10.91 -5.67 -2.01
N MET A 195 -12.06 -5.71 -2.68
CA MET A 195 -13.13 -6.68 -2.41
C MET A 195 -12.63 -8.11 -2.66
N MET A 196 -11.98 -8.35 -3.81
CA MET A 196 -11.39 -9.64 -4.16
C MET A 196 -10.34 -10.09 -3.13
N ALA A 197 -9.46 -9.20 -2.67
CA ALA A 197 -8.47 -9.50 -1.63
C ALA A 197 -9.12 -9.85 -0.27
N THR A 198 -10.26 -9.22 0.04
CA THR A 198 -11.05 -9.54 1.24
C THR A 198 -11.68 -10.93 1.13
N CYS A 199 -12.27 -11.27 -0.01
CA CYS A 199 -12.76 -12.62 -0.29
C CYS A 199 -11.63 -13.66 -0.27
N PHE A 200 -10.46 -13.38 -0.86
CA PHE A 200 -9.31 -14.30 -0.82
C PHE A 200 -8.90 -14.69 0.61
N ARG A 201 -9.10 -13.81 1.60
CA ARG A 201 -8.84 -14.14 3.01
C ARG A 201 -9.79 -15.20 3.58
N THR A 202 -11.07 -15.20 3.20
CA THR A 202 -12.01 -16.26 3.62
C THR A 202 -11.75 -17.54 2.82
N LEU A 203 -11.53 -17.41 1.50
CA LEU A 203 -11.28 -18.55 0.61
C LEU A 203 -9.95 -19.27 0.89
N ALA A 204 -8.94 -18.61 1.45
CA ALA A 204 -7.66 -19.22 1.78
C ALA A 204 -7.81 -20.47 2.67
N TRP A 205 -8.75 -20.46 3.62
CA TRP A 205 -9.03 -21.61 4.48
C TRP A 205 -9.71 -22.75 3.73
N SER A 206 -10.65 -22.45 2.84
CA SER A 206 -11.34 -23.45 2.01
C SER A 206 -10.39 -24.07 0.98
N PHE A 207 -9.49 -23.29 0.39
CA PHE A 207 -8.42 -23.80 -0.46
C PHE A 207 -7.39 -24.65 0.31
N LEU A 208 -7.04 -24.26 1.55
CA LEU A 208 -6.17 -25.07 2.41
C LEU A 208 -6.81 -26.42 2.75
N LEU A 209 -8.10 -26.43 3.12
CA LEU A 209 -8.86 -27.66 3.36
C LEU A 209 -8.89 -28.55 2.10
N CYS A 210 -9.10 -27.95 0.93
CA CYS A 210 -9.05 -28.65 -0.34
C CYS A 210 -7.68 -29.27 -0.63
N PHE A 211 -6.60 -28.52 -0.41
CA PHE A 211 -5.24 -29.02 -0.58
C PHE A 211 -4.92 -30.17 0.37
N VAL A 212 -5.40 -30.13 1.62
CA VAL A 212 -5.28 -31.25 2.57
C VAL A 212 -6.03 -32.49 2.09
N ILE A 213 -7.29 -32.35 1.63
CA ILE A 213 -8.08 -33.49 1.14
C ILE A 213 -7.50 -34.07 -0.16
N MET A 214 -7.04 -33.23 -1.09
CA MET A 214 -6.27 -33.66 -2.27
C MET A 214 -5.01 -34.43 -1.85
N THR A 215 -4.28 -33.94 -0.86
CA THR A 215 -3.05 -34.58 -0.37
C THR A 215 -3.31 -35.97 0.23
N ILE A 216 -4.43 -36.17 0.92
CA ILE A 216 -4.83 -37.50 1.43
C ILE A 216 -5.05 -38.49 0.27
N TRP A 217 -5.78 -38.07 -0.78
CA TRP A 217 -5.95 -38.90 -1.98
C TRP A 217 -4.64 -39.09 -2.75
N ALA A 218 -3.77 -38.09 -2.80
CA ALA A 218 -2.45 -38.18 -3.42
C ALA A 218 -1.56 -39.20 -2.70
N MET A 219 -1.57 -39.24 -1.36
CA MET A 219 -0.88 -40.26 -0.57
C MET A 219 -1.39 -41.67 -0.88
N LEU A 220 -2.70 -41.86 -1.02
CA LEU A 220 -3.28 -43.14 -1.43
C LEU A 220 -2.88 -43.53 -2.86
N LEU A 221 -2.82 -42.59 -3.81
CA LEU A 221 -2.34 -42.85 -5.17
C LEU A 221 -0.85 -43.27 -5.19
N VAL A 222 -0.01 -42.63 -4.37
CA VAL A 222 1.41 -43.00 -4.24
C VAL A 222 1.57 -44.39 -3.61
N GLU A 223 0.94 -44.65 -2.46
CA GLU A 223 1.12 -45.92 -1.74
C GLU A 223 0.51 -47.12 -2.49
N VAL A 224 -0.63 -46.90 -3.16
CA VAL A 224 -1.46 -47.99 -3.68
C VAL A 224 -1.40 -48.13 -5.21
N VAL A 225 -1.36 -47.02 -5.95
CA VAL A 225 -1.45 -47.02 -7.41
C VAL A 225 -0.08 -46.95 -8.08
N HIS A 226 0.92 -46.30 -7.45
CA HIS A 226 2.27 -46.24 -8.01
C HIS A 226 2.90 -47.63 -8.23
N PRO A 227 2.85 -48.60 -7.28
CA PRO A 227 3.41 -49.94 -7.51
C PRO A 227 2.71 -50.70 -8.65
N ILE A 228 1.44 -50.40 -8.92
CA ILE A 228 0.70 -50.98 -10.05
C ILE A 228 1.26 -50.41 -11.36
N ILE A 229 1.44 -49.09 -11.45
CA ILE A 229 2.03 -48.42 -12.63
C ILE A 229 3.44 -48.95 -12.92
N GLU A 230 4.28 -49.18 -11.90
CA GLU A 230 5.61 -49.79 -12.08
C GLU A 230 5.54 -51.21 -12.65
N GLY A 231 4.47 -51.96 -12.36
CA GLY A 231 4.21 -53.29 -12.92
C GLY A 231 3.75 -53.30 -14.38
N MET A 232 3.41 -52.16 -14.98
CA MET A 232 2.92 -52.02 -16.35
C MET A 232 3.69 -50.91 -17.13
N PRO A 233 5.01 -51.07 -17.32
CA PRO A 233 5.86 -50.04 -17.95
C PRO A 233 5.52 -49.79 -19.42
N ASP A 234 5.08 -50.82 -20.16
CA ASP A 234 4.78 -50.74 -21.59
C ASP A 234 3.47 -49.98 -21.89
N THR A 235 2.61 -49.80 -20.89
CA THR A 235 1.30 -49.14 -21.04
C THR A 235 1.41 -47.62 -21.19
N PHE A 236 2.43 -46.99 -20.60
CA PHE A 236 2.58 -45.52 -20.56
C PHE A 236 3.70 -44.96 -21.46
N VAL A 237 4.16 -45.72 -22.45
CA VAL A 237 5.30 -45.34 -23.32
C VAL A 237 5.08 -44.02 -24.06
N SER A 238 3.84 -43.67 -24.40
CA SER A 238 3.46 -42.41 -25.05
C SER A 238 3.32 -41.21 -24.09
N CYS A 239 3.28 -41.44 -22.77
CA CYS A 239 2.97 -40.42 -21.78
C CYS A 239 3.94 -40.45 -20.59
N ALA A 240 5.06 -39.74 -20.72
CA ALA A 240 6.06 -39.60 -19.65
C ALA A 240 5.44 -39.07 -18.34
N PHE A 241 4.56 -38.08 -18.41
CA PHE A 241 3.83 -37.55 -17.26
C PHE A 241 2.99 -38.61 -16.55
N CYS A 242 2.32 -39.50 -17.30
CA CYS A 242 1.42 -40.51 -16.72
C CYS A 242 2.18 -41.47 -15.79
N ARG A 243 3.38 -41.89 -16.19
CA ARG A 243 4.24 -42.77 -15.39
C ARG A 243 4.76 -42.07 -14.12
N GLU A 244 5.17 -40.82 -14.22
CA GLU A 244 5.71 -40.05 -13.08
C GLU A 244 4.62 -39.44 -12.17
N SER A 245 3.36 -39.42 -12.64
CA SER A 245 2.23 -38.76 -11.98
C SER A 245 1.96 -39.25 -10.56
N THR A 246 2.29 -40.51 -10.24
CA THR A 246 2.12 -41.08 -8.89
C THR A 246 3.44 -41.32 -8.16
N GLY A 247 4.59 -40.95 -8.74
CA GLY A 247 5.91 -41.21 -8.15
C GLY A 247 6.28 -40.31 -6.95
N SER A 248 5.48 -39.29 -6.66
CA SER A 248 5.58 -38.51 -5.42
C SER A 248 4.23 -37.93 -5.03
N VAL A 249 4.06 -37.59 -3.75
CA VAL A 249 2.82 -36.95 -3.25
C VAL A 249 2.56 -35.61 -3.95
N MET A 250 3.62 -34.87 -4.33
CA MET A 250 3.46 -33.62 -5.07
C MET A 250 3.07 -33.86 -6.54
N SER A 251 3.63 -34.90 -7.17
CA SER A 251 3.23 -35.34 -8.51
C SER A 251 1.76 -35.78 -8.53
N ALA A 252 1.33 -36.53 -7.52
CA ALA A 252 -0.05 -37.03 -7.40
C ALA A 252 -1.03 -35.89 -7.05
N ASN A 253 -0.62 -34.91 -6.25
CA ASN A 253 -1.37 -33.65 -6.09
C ASN A 253 -1.49 -32.88 -7.39
N LEU A 254 -0.43 -32.83 -8.23
CA LEU A 254 -0.50 -32.19 -9.55
C LEU A 254 -1.43 -32.97 -10.50
N LEU A 255 -1.43 -34.30 -10.47
CA LEU A 255 -2.39 -35.14 -11.20
C LEU A 255 -3.84 -34.84 -10.76
N LEU A 256 -4.11 -34.83 -9.46
CA LEU A 256 -5.43 -34.50 -8.92
C LEU A 256 -5.85 -33.07 -9.29
N PHE A 257 -4.93 -32.10 -9.21
CA PHE A 257 -5.19 -30.72 -9.66
C PHE A 257 -5.53 -30.65 -11.16
N LYS A 258 -4.74 -31.31 -12.02
CA LYS A 258 -5.01 -31.34 -13.47
C LYS A 258 -6.37 -31.98 -13.78
N THR A 259 -6.68 -33.12 -13.17
CA THR A 259 -7.91 -33.86 -13.44
C THR A 259 -9.17 -33.18 -12.87
N VAL A 260 -9.09 -32.60 -11.68
CA VAL A 260 -10.25 -32.00 -10.99
C VAL A 260 -10.47 -30.53 -11.37
N ILE A 261 -9.40 -29.72 -11.46
CA ILE A 261 -9.50 -28.26 -11.64
C ILE A 261 -9.29 -27.86 -13.09
N ALA A 262 -8.31 -28.46 -13.79
CA ALA A 262 -8.09 -28.18 -15.21
C ALA A 262 -8.97 -29.05 -16.15
N GLY A 263 -9.59 -30.12 -15.62
CA GLY A 263 -10.41 -31.06 -16.40
C GLY A 263 -9.61 -31.91 -17.39
N ASP A 264 -8.30 -32.07 -17.17
CA ASP A 264 -7.34 -32.62 -18.14
C ASP A 264 -6.80 -34.00 -17.73
N GLY A 265 -6.56 -34.87 -18.72
CA GLY A 265 -5.74 -36.08 -18.59
C GLY A 265 -6.25 -37.20 -17.66
N TRP A 266 -7.51 -37.17 -17.19
CA TRP A 266 -8.02 -38.20 -16.28
C TRP A 266 -8.04 -39.58 -16.94
N GLY A 267 -8.55 -39.67 -18.17
CA GLY A 267 -8.67 -40.94 -18.89
C GLY A 267 -7.30 -41.59 -19.16
N ASP A 268 -6.31 -40.79 -19.52
CA ASP A 268 -4.97 -41.24 -19.92
C ASP A 268 -4.21 -41.96 -18.79
N VAL A 269 -4.50 -41.61 -17.54
CA VAL A 269 -3.92 -42.26 -16.35
C VAL A 269 -4.89 -43.28 -15.75
N ALA A 270 -6.15 -42.91 -15.52
CA ALA A 270 -7.07 -43.74 -14.74
C ALA A 270 -7.56 -44.98 -15.52
N VAL A 271 -7.89 -44.86 -16.81
CA VAL A 271 -8.51 -45.96 -17.56
C VAL A 271 -7.59 -47.19 -17.69
N PRO A 272 -6.31 -47.06 -18.11
CA PRO A 272 -5.44 -48.24 -18.24
C PRO A 272 -5.19 -48.96 -16.90
N ILE A 273 -5.16 -48.22 -15.80
CA ILE A 273 -4.98 -48.77 -14.44
C ILE A 273 -6.24 -49.48 -13.97
N ILE A 274 -7.43 -48.92 -14.27
CA ILE A 274 -8.71 -49.55 -13.97
C ILE A 274 -8.91 -50.82 -14.80
N GLU A 275 -8.53 -50.82 -16.08
CA GLU A 275 -8.60 -52.01 -16.93
C GLU A 275 -7.67 -53.12 -16.43
N HIS A 276 -6.46 -52.78 -15.98
CA HIS A 276 -5.53 -53.74 -15.38
C HIS A 276 -5.93 -54.20 -13.97
N SER A 277 -6.51 -53.30 -13.16
CA SER A 277 -6.87 -53.54 -11.75
C SER A 277 -8.19 -52.84 -11.40
N PRO A 278 -9.35 -53.47 -11.69
CA PRO A 278 -10.67 -52.82 -11.62
C PRO A 278 -11.06 -52.22 -10.27
N TRP A 279 -10.51 -52.73 -9.17
CA TRP A 279 -10.75 -52.21 -7.83
C TRP A 279 -10.17 -50.81 -7.61
N THR A 280 -9.14 -50.41 -8.37
CA THR A 280 -8.56 -49.05 -8.34
C THR A 280 -9.54 -47.98 -8.81
N ALA A 281 -10.62 -48.36 -9.51
CA ALA A 281 -11.72 -47.46 -9.85
C ALA A 281 -12.31 -46.80 -8.60
N LEU A 282 -12.32 -47.48 -7.46
CA LEU A 282 -12.78 -46.89 -6.19
C LEU A 282 -11.91 -45.70 -5.75
N ILE A 283 -10.61 -45.74 -6.04
CA ILE A 283 -9.67 -44.66 -5.69
C ILE A 283 -9.82 -43.49 -6.66
N PHE A 284 -9.83 -43.75 -7.98
CA PHE A 284 -9.97 -42.69 -8.99
C PHE A 284 -11.37 -42.04 -8.99
N VAL A 285 -12.44 -42.84 -8.92
CA VAL A 285 -13.81 -42.31 -8.85
C VAL A 285 -14.09 -41.73 -7.46
N GLY A 286 -13.60 -42.36 -6.39
CA GLY A 286 -13.76 -41.85 -5.02
C GLY A 286 -13.09 -40.49 -4.79
N SER A 287 -11.87 -40.31 -5.29
CA SER A 287 -11.16 -39.02 -5.25
C SER A 287 -11.89 -37.96 -6.09
N LEU A 288 -12.30 -38.26 -7.33
CA LEU A 288 -13.11 -37.34 -8.14
C LEU A 288 -14.42 -36.96 -7.44
N LEU A 289 -15.19 -37.93 -6.93
CA LEU A 289 -16.45 -37.66 -6.25
C LEU A 289 -16.26 -36.77 -5.01
N THR A 290 -15.25 -37.08 -4.19
CA THR A 290 -14.94 -36.32 -2.98
C THR A 290 -14.51 -34.88 -3.31
N LEU A 291 -13.65 -34.72 -4.32
CA LEU A 291 -13.09 -33.41 -4.66
C LEU A 291 -14.07 -32.53 -5.43
N VAL A 292 -14.71 -33.06 -6.50
CA VAL A 292 -15.65 -32.33 -7.35
C VAL A 292 -16.97 -32.08 -6.62
N PHE A 293 -17.64 -33.15 -6.14
CA PHE A 293 -18.99 -33.00 -5.57
C PHE A 293 -19.00 -32.66 -4.08
N GLY A 294 -17.94 -33.01 -3.35
CA GLY A 294 -17.75 -32.59 -1.96
C GLY A 294 -17.07 -31.23 -1.87
N VAL A 295 -15.75 -31.21 -2.03
CA VAL A 295 -14.91 -30.06 -1.65
C VAL A 295 -15.17 -28.81 -2.51
N LEU A 296 -15.21 -28.93 -3.83
CA LEU A 296 -15.47 -27.80 -4.74
C LEU A 296 -16.85 -27.17 -4.49
N ASN A 297 -17.89 -27.99 -4.29
CA ASN A 297 -19.21 -27.48 -3.92
C ASN A 297 -19.23 -26.81 -2.53
N ILE A 298 -18.48 -27.31 -1.55
CA ILE A 298 -18.33 -26.65 -0.25
C ILE A 298 -17.59 -25.32 -0.39
N ILE A 299 -16.54 -25.23 -1.22
CA ILE A 299 -15.89 -23.94 -1.53
C ILE A 299 -16.91 -22.98 -2.12
N ILE A 300 -17.67 -23.40 -3.14
CA ILE A 300 -18.70 -22.57 -3.78
C ILE A 300 -19.76 -22.10 -2.76
N ALA A 301 -20.22 -22.97 -1.86
CA ALA A 301 -21.13 -22.59 -0.78
C ALA A 301 -20.51 -21.48 0.12
N VAL A 302 -19.29 -21.68 0.62
CA VAL A 302 -18.60 -20.67 1.46
C VAL A 302 -18.34 -19.36 0.70
N VAL A 303 -18.06 -19.40 -0.61
CA VAL A 303 -17.96 -18.21 -1.47
C VAL A 303 -19.29 -17.45 -1.48
N VAL A 304 -20.39 -18.18 -1.73
CA VAL A 304 -21.75 -17.60 -1.81
C VAL A 304 -22.18 -17.03 -0.46
N ASP A 305 -21.95 -17.75 0.64
CA ASP A 305 -22.25 -17.28 2.00
C ASP A 305 -21.44 -16.03 2.36
N THR A 306 -20.13 -16.00 2.05
CA THR A 306 -19.29 -14.79 2.24
C THR A 306 -19.85 -13.59 1.47
N PHE A 307 -20.29 -13.79 0.21
CA PHE A 307 -20.88 -12.71 -0.57
C PHE A 307 -22.27 -12.30 -0.05
N ALA A 308 -23.07 -13.23 0.46
CA ALA A 308 -24.36 -12.94 1.07
C ALA A 308 -24.19 -12.12 2.37
N GLU A 309 -23.26 -12.52 3.25
CA GLU A 309 -22.92 -11.78 4.47
C GLU A 309 -22.41 -10.36 4.14
N ALA A 310 -21.50 -10.22 3.17
CA ALA A 310 -21.03 -8.91 2.72
C ALA A 310 -22.19 -8.03 2.23
N ARG A 311 -23.12 -8.59 1.44
CA ARG A 311 -24.30 -7.87 0.94
C ARG A 311 -25.31 -7.52 2.01
N LEU A 312 -25.47 -8.33 3.05
CA LEU A 312 -26.30 -8.01 4.22
C LEU A 312 -25.67 -6.85 5.00
N LYS A 313 -24.36 -6.91 5.22
CA LYS A 313 -23.62 -5.85 5.93
C LYS A 313 -23.62 -4.52 5.19
N ASP A 314 -23.53 -4.52 3.85
CA ASP A 314 -23.69 -3.30 3.04
C ASP A 314 -25.08 -2.65 3.22
N VAL A 315 -26.13 -3.45 3.43
CA VAL A 315 -27.50 -2.96 3.68
C VAL A 315 -27.66 -2.46 5.12
N GLU A 316 -27.07 -3.15 6.09
CA GLU A 316 -27.04 -2.75 7.50
C GLU A 316 -26.32 -1.41 7.69
N ASN A 317 -25.10 -1.27 7.14
CA ASN A 317 -24.34 -0.01 7.16
C ASN A 317 -25.14 1.15 6.52
N LEU A 318 -25.86 0.90 5.42
CA LEU A 318 -26.68 1.91 4.75
C LEU A 318 -27.90 2.31 5.59
N ALA A 319 -28.50 1.37 6.32
CA ALA A 319 -29.58 1.67 7.26
C ALA A 319 -29.08 2.51 8.44
N GLU A 320 -27.92 2.18 9.03
CA GLU A 320 -27.27 2.99 10.07
C GLU A 320 -26.95 4.41 9.59
N GLU A 321 -26.42 4.56 8.36
CA GLU A 321 -26.13 5.87 7.75
C GLU A 321 -27.42 6.69 7.56
N MET A 322 -28.52 6.05 7.13
CA MET A 322 -29.83 6.70 7.01
C MET A 322 -30.45 7.08 8.36
N GLU A 323 -30.32 6.26 9.40
CA GLU A 323 -30.80 6.60 10.74
C GLU A 323 -30.02 7.78 11.33
N HIS A 324 -28.69 7.77 11.22
CA HIS A 324 -27.83 8.88 11.65
C HIS A 324 -28.15 10.20 10.91
N ASP A 325 -28.39 10.14 9.60
CA ASP A 325 -28.83 11.31 8.83
C ASP A 325 -30.23 11.81 9.28
N LEU A 326 -31.16 10.92 9.61
CA LEU A 326 -32.47 11.31 10.15
C LEU A 326 -32.36 11.95 11.54
N GLU A 327 -31.47 11.45 12.40
CA GLU A 327 -31.19 12.05 13.72
C GLU A 327 -30.59 13.45 13.58
N MET A 328 -29.54 13.64 12.76
CA MET A 328 -28.98 14.97 12.51
C MET A 328 -30.00 15.95 11.92
N ASN A 329 -30.81 15.52 10.93
CA ASN A 329 -31.86 16.38 10.37
C ASN A 329 -32.94 16.72 11.42
N ARG A 330 -33.21 15.83 12.37
CA ARG A 330 -34.15 16.07 13.48
C ARG A 330 -33.61 17.09 14.47
N GLU A 331 -32.34 16.98 14.84
CA GLU A 331 -31.67 17.97 15.72
C GLU A 331 -31.63 19.36 15.04
N GLU A 332 -31.24 19.43 13.76
CA GLU A 332 -31.23 20.69 13.00
C GLU A 332 -32.64 21.32 12.91
N LEU A 333 -33.69 20.52 12.70
CA LEU A 333 -35.08 20.99 12.71
C LEU A 333 -35.52 21.46 14.10
N GLN A 334 -35.11 20.79 15.18
CA GLN A 334 -35.41 21.22 16.55
C GLN A 334 -34.73 22.55 16.89
N GLU A 335 -33.45 22.72 16.55
CA GLU A 335 -32.75 24.00 16.70
C GLU A 335 -33.40 25.11 15.85
N LEU A 336 -33.83 24.80 14.63
CA LEU A 336 -34.49 25.75 13.75
C LEU A 336 -35.84 26.20 14.33
N PHE A 337 -36.64 25.27 14.87
CA PHE A 337 -37.92 25.60 15.48
C PHE A 337 -37.76 26.38 16.80
N GLN A 338 -36.82 26.00 17.67
CA GLN A 338 -36.48 26.76 18.90
C GLN A 338 -35.98 28.19 18.62
N ARG A 339 -35.42 28.44 17.43
CA ARG A 339 -34.94 29.76 17.00
C ARG A 339 -36.05 30.66 16.45
N ILE A 340 -37.15 30.06 15.99
CA ILE A 340 -38.30 30.76 15.39
C ILE A 340 -39.40 30.98 16.43
N ASP A 341 -39.60 30.02 17.35
CA ASP A 341 -40.36 30.16 18.60
C ASP A 341 -39.74 31.28 19.44
N LYS A 342 -40.49 32.37 19.64
CA LYS A 342 -40.03 33.55 20.39
C LYS A 342 -40.64 33.68 21.77
N ASP A 343 -41.79 33.06 22.00
CA ASP A 343 -42.45 33.08 23.31
C ASP A 343 -41.99 31.92 24.21
N GLY A 344 -41.28 30.94 23.66
CA GLY A 344 -40.75 29.78 24.37
C GLY A 344 -41.84 28.77 24.74
N SER A 345 -43.00 28.83 24.07
CA SER A 345 -44.14 27.95 24.35
C SER A 345 -43.93 26.50 23.92
N GLY A 346 -42.94 26.22 23.07
CA GLY A 346 -42.72 24.91 22.45
C GLY A 346 -43.72 24.60 21.33
N GLN A 347 -44.46 25.61 20.86
CA GLN A 347 -45.38 25.51 19.72
C GLN A 347 -45.12 26.66 18.75
N LEU A 348 -45.23 26.40 17.45
CA LEU A 348 -45.03 27.42 16.42
C LEU A 348 -46.36 28.03 16.00
N SER A 349 -46.56 29.31 16.30
CA SER A 349 -47.71 30.05 15.75
C SER A 349 -47.55 30.30 14.24
N LEU A 350 -48.68 30.51 13.54
CA LEU A 350 -48.66 30.82 12.12
C LEU A 350 -47.89 32.12 11.80
N GLU A 351 -47.94 33.10 12.70
CA GLU A 351 -47.24 34.38 12.55
C GLU A 351 -45.73 34.24 12.74
N GLU A 352 -45.28 33.42 13.70
CA GLU A 352 -43.87 33.09 13.89
C GLU A 352 -43.33 32.29 12.71
N LEU A 353 -44.07 31.30 12.22
CA LEU A 353 -43.67 30.51 11.05
C LEU A 353 -43.51 31.38 9.79
N ILE A 354 -44.47 32.28 9.52
CA ILE A 354 -44.39 33.23 8.40
C ILE A 354 -43.24 34.25 8.60
N THR A 355 -42.99 34.67 9.84
CA THR A 355 -41.90 35.60 10.17
C THR A 355 -40.54 34.93 10.03
N GLY A 356 -40.40 33.68 10.50
CA GLY A 356 -39.23 32.83 10.34
C GLY A 356 -38.93 32.59 8.86
N ALA A 357 -39.92 32.18 8.06
CA ALA A 357 -39.75 31.96 6.62
C ALA A 357 -39.31 33.23 5.86
N ARG A 358 -39.56 34.43 6.40
CA ARG A 358 -39.12 35.72 5.83
C ARG A 358 -37.80 36.26 6.38
N ARG A 359 -37.30 35.76 7.51
CA ARG A 359 -36.13 36.36 8.21
C ARG A 359 -35.02 35.37 8.54
N ASP A 360 -35.31 34.08 8.71
CA ASP A 360 -34.30 33.07 8.97
C ASP A 360 -33.70 32.56 7.65
N PRO A 361 -32.38 32.71 7.43
CA PRO A 361 -31.75 32.32 6.17
C PRO A 361 -31.62 30.80 6.00
N VAL A 362 -31.68 30.02 7.08
CA VAL A 362 -31.61 28.55 7.04
C VAL A 362 -32.96 27.98 6.63
N LEU A 363 -34.07 28.48 7.21
CA LEU A 363 -35.40 28.08 6.76
C LEU A 363 -35.64 28.49 5.30
N GLN A 364 -35.12 29.65 4.86
CA GLN A 364 -35.20 30.08 3.45
C GLN A 364 -34.39 29.20 2.49
N SER A 365 -33.24 28.65 2.92
CA SER A 365 -32.44 27.77 2.06
C SER A 365 -33.08 26.39 1.87
N ARG A 366 -33.89 25.93 2.83
CA ARG A 366 -34.65 24.67 2.80
C ARG A 366 -36.01 24.76 2.08
N LEU A 367 -36.51 25.97 1.81
CA LEU A 367 -37.80 26.23 1.13
C LEU A 367 -37.67 26.54 -0.38
N ARG A 368 -36.45 26.51 -0.93
CA ARG A 368 -36.15 26.63 -2.36
C ARG A 368 -35.93 25.27 -3.01
#